data_AF-A0A5B9R8M6-F1
#
_entry.id   AF-A0A5B9R8M6-F1
#
_cell.length_a   1.000
_cell.length_b   1.000
_cell.length_c   1.000
_cell.angle_alpha   90.00
_cell.angle_beta   90.00
_cell.angle_gamma   90.00
#
_symmetry.space_group_name_H-M   'P 1'
#
loop_
_entity.id
_entity.type
_entity.pdbx_description
1 polymer ?
#
loop_
_entity_poly.entity_id
_entity_poly.type
_entity_poly.pdbx_seq_one_letter_code
_entity_poly.pdbx_strand_id
1 'polypeptide(L)'
;MSNHPLDDFKPNCDELLRLVFQHVDASMLQEIAEADYGQDAEEHLEQLRAIKRGKIPAPMRWEPREVLELIRWSEPEDSTWAPGASGQRGHWIRLFACAVLLRADAEPANEGYFTGQDSTIVMLVDSAIKLGDRTATAALQFLCWRMLAGPLYDWDRSHFAVAILILLVSLGKRDTGTVKFLVEEASRDHTDMSAIFTDCQKSKTWQTLTCKFLTESKSSTSALKQFAQRFVPAAEA
;
A
#
# COMPACT_ATOMS: atom_id res chain seq x y z
N MET A 1 -19.42 19.22 15.24
CA MET A 1 -19.01 18.26 14.20
C MET A 1 -17.89 17.44 14.79
N SER A 2 -18.08 16.15 14.98
CA SER A 2 -17.00 15.26 15.46
C SER A 2 -15.96 15.13 14.35
N ASN A 3 -14.70 15.46 14.66
CA ASN A 3 -13.56 15.20 13.77
C ASN A 3 -13.45 13.67 13.58
N HIS A 4 -13.21 13.19 12.36
CA HIS A 4 -13.00 11.76 12.14
C HIS A 4 -11.67 11.36 12.79
N PRO A 5 -11.53 10.19 13.45
CA PRO A 5 -10.27 9.81 14.13
C PRO A 5 -9.02 9.88 13.23
N LEU A 6 -9.19 9.63 11.93
CA LEU A 6 -8.08 9.71 10.95
C LEU A 6 -7.63 11.14 10.62
N ASP A 7 -8.42 12.17 10.92
CA ASP A 7 -8.09 13.56 10.61
C ASP A 7 -6.84 14.04 11.36
N ASP A 8 -6.56 13.44 12.53
CA ASP A 8 -5.37 13.75 13.35
C ASP A 8 -4.05 13.40 12.64
N PHE A 9 -4.09 12.52 11.63
CA PHE A 9 -2.92 12.15 10.85
C PHE A 9 -2.70 13.03 9.62
N LYS A 10 -3.55 14.05 9.41
CA LYS A 10 -3.52 14.95 8.25
C LYS A 10 -3.60 14.18 6.93
N PRO A 11 -4.73 13.50 6.65
CA PRO A 11 -4.96 12.78 5.39
C PRO A 11 -4.57 13.63 4.17
N ASN A 12 -3.74 13.09 3.27
CA ASN A 12 -3.22 13.85 2.13
C ASN A 12 -2.95 12.93 0.92
N CYS A 13 -3.54 13.26 -0.23
CA CYS A 13 -3.40 12.49 -1.48
C CYS A 13 -2.08 12.71 -2.23
N ASP A 14 -1.38 13.82 -1.99
CA ASP A 14 -0.30 14.31 -2.85
C ASP A 14 1.09 14.12 -2.22
N GLU A 15 1.20 14.12 -0.90
CA GLU A 15 2.51 14.14 -0.22
C GLU A 15 3.35 12.89 -0.51
N LEU A 16 2.73 11.70 -0.54
CA LEU A 16 3.43 10.48 -0.92
C LEU A 16 3.91 10.53 -2.38
N LEU A 17 3.03 10.93 -3.30
CA LEU A 17 3.38 11.04 -4.73
C LEU A 17 4.49 12.06 -4.95
N ARG A 18 4.44 13.20 -4.25
CA ARG A 18 5.49 14.22 -4.30
C ARG A 18 6.85 13.65 -3.87
N LEU A 19 6.90 12.86 -2.79
CA LEU A 19 8.13 12.22 -2.34
C LEU A 19 8.65 11.21 -3.36
N VAL A 20 7.78 10.30 -3.81
CA VAL A 20 8.16 9.28 -4.80
C VAL A 20 8.65 9.93 -6.09
N PHE A 21 7.97 10.97 -6.59
CA PHE A 21 8.37 11.68 -7.80
C PHE A 21 9.69 12.44 -7.63
N GLN A 22 10.16 12.71 -6.41
CA GLN A 22 11.50 13.26 -6.18
C GLN A 22 12.61 12.21 -6.31
N HIS A 23 12.30 10.94 -6.00
CA HIS A 23 13.29 9.86 -5.95
C HIS A 23 13.33 8.97 -7.20
N VAL A 24 12.21 8.82 -7.91
CA VAL A 24 12.14 8.02 -9.13
C VAL A 24 12.71 8.80 -10.30
N ASP A 25 13.89 8.43 -10.79
CA ASP A 25 14.53 9.10 -11.92
C ASP A 25 14.06 8.54 -13.29
N ALA A 26 14.60 9.07 -14.38
CA ALA A 26 14.25 8.63 -15.74
C ALA A 26 14.62 7.16 -16.02
N SER A 27 15.70 6.65 -15.42
CA SER A 27 16.11 5.25 -15.58
C SER A 27 15.15 4.31 -14.85
N MET A 28 14.64 4.72 -13.70
CA MET A 28 13.62 3.96 -12.97
C MET A 28 12.30 3.90 -13.74
N LEU A 29 11.92 5.00 -14.42
CA LEU A 29 10.74 4.99 -15.29
C LEU A 29 10.92 4.06 -16.51
N GLN A 30 12.11 4.01 -17.10
CA GLN A 30 12.42 3.07 -18.19
C GLN A 30 12.25 1.62 -17.72
N GLU A 31 12.80 1.31 -16.55
CA GLU A 31 12.72 -0.03 -15.96
C GLU A 31 11.28 -0.47 -15.66
N ILE A 32 10.44 0.47 -15.20
CA ILE A 32 8.99 0.22 -15.06
C ILE A 32 8.37 -0.04 -16.44
N ALA A 33 8.67 0.81 -17.42
CA ALA A 33 8.08 0.69 -18.76
C ALA A 33 8.40 -0.63 -19.47
N GLU A 34 9.54 -1.24 -19.13
CA GLU A 34 9.98 -2.52 -19.70
C GLU A 34 9.47 -3.76 -18.93
N ALA A 35 8.66 -3.56 -17.89
CA ALA A 35 8.26 -4.64 -16.98
C ALA A 35 7.48 -5.78 -17.67
N ASP A 36 6.77 -5.50 -18.76
CA ASP A 36 6.07 -6.49 -19.58
C ASP A 36 6.96 -7.01 -20.72
N TYR A 37 8.17 -7.48 -20.39
CA TYR A 37 9.15 -7.97 -21.37
C TYR A 37 9.49 -6.97 -22.49
N GLY A 38 9.37 -5.68 -22.21
CA GLY A 38 9.57 -4.59 -23.18
C GLY A 38 8.41 -4.37 -24.16
N GLN A 39 7.28 -5.07 -24.02
CA GLN A 39 6.09 -4.82 -24.82
C GLN A 39 5.56 -3.41 -24.56
N ASP A 40 5.28 -2.66 -25.63
CA ASP A 40 4.73 -1.30 -25.62
C ASP A 40 5.48 -0.34 -24.65
N ALA A 41 6.78 -0.57 -24.49
CA ALA A 41 7.59 0.14 -23.50
C ALA A 41 7.68 1.64 -23.77
N GLU A 42 7.64 2.08 -25.03
CA GLU A 42 7.66 3.51 -25.36
C GLU A 42 6.36 4.21 -24.93
N GLU A 43 5.21 3.56 -25.17
CA GLU A 43 3.88 4.02 -24.79
C GLU A 43 3.71 4.05 -23.27
N HIS A 44 4.15 2.99 -22.58
CA HIS A 44 4.21 2.95 -21.12
C HIS A 44 5.07 4.09 -20.58
N LEU A 45 6.27 4.28 -21.12
CA LEU A 45 7.19 5.32 -20.69
C LEU A 45 6.64 6.73 -20.89
N GLU A 46 5.93 6.99 -22.00
CA GLU A 46 5.26 8.27 -22.23
C GLU A 46 4.25 8.58 -21.11
N GLN A 47 3.38 7.61 -20.79
CA GLN A 47 2.38 7.77 -19.73
C GLN A 47 3.04 7.92 -18.36
N LEU A 48 4.07 7.13 -18.05
CA LEU A 48 4.82 7.21 -16.79
C LEU A 48 5.50 8.57 -16.61
N ARG A 49 6.05 9.15 -17.69
CA ARG A 49 6.60 10.51 -17.68
C ARG A 49 5.51 11.56 -17.44
N ALA A 50 4.30 11.37 -17.97
CA ALA A 50 3.18 12.26 -17.70
C ALA A 50 2.71 12.17 -16.24
N ILE A 51 2.64 10.97 -15.68
CA ILE A 51 2.34 10.71 -14.26
C ILE A 51 3.36 11.39 -13.36
N LYS A 52 4.66 11.26 -13.66
CA LYS A 52 5.74 11.92 -12.90
C LYS A 52 5.63 13.46 -12.91
N ARG A 53 4.96 14.04 -13.91
CA ARG A 53 4.63 15.48 -13.98
C ARG A 53 3.32 15.85 -13.28
N GLY A 54 2.68 14.91 -12.58
CA GLY A 54 1.45 15.11 -11.83
C GLY A 54 0.15 14.76 -12.57
N LYS A 55 0.23 14.23 -13.80
CA LYS A 55 -0.97 13.86 -14.56
C LYS A 55 -1.33 12.38 -14.33
N ILE A 56 -2.20 12.11 -13.37
CA ILE A 56 -2.74 10.76 -13.15
C ILE A 56 -3.83 10.48 -14.19
N PRO A 57 -3.72 9.42 -15.02
CA PRO A 57 -4.74 9.06 -16.00
C PRO A 57 -6.08 8.64 -15.36
N ALA A 58 -7.17 9.13 -15.93
CA ALA A 58 -8.54 8.77 -15.58
C ALA A 58 -9.41 8.91 -16.86
N PRO A 59 -9.79 7.80 -17.54
CA PRO A 59 -9.45 6.42 -17.21
C PRO A 59 -7.97 6.09 -17.42
N MET A 60 -7.41 5.21 -16.58
CA MET A 60 -6.11 4.57 -16.74
C MET A 60 -6.31 3.31 -17.57
N ARG A 61 -5.93 3.40 -18.85
CA ARG A 61 -6.02 2.29 -19.80
C ARG A 61 -4.88 1.29 -19.58
N TRP A 62 -4.70 0.36 -20.51
CA TRP A 62 -3.62 -0.64 -20.48
C TRP A 62 -2.26 0.00 -20.19
N GLU A 63 -1.90 1.06 -20.92
CA GLU A 63 -0.74 1.87 -20.64
C GLU A 63 -1.12 3.02 -19.69
N PRO A 64 -0.48 3.18 -18.52
CA PRO A 64 0.62 2.38 -17.95
C PRO A 64 0.16 1.36 -16.90
N ARG A 65 -1.15 1.06 -16.81
CA ARG A 65 -1.70 0.16 -15.77
C ARG A 65 -0.97 -1.18 -15.72
N GLU A 66 -0.72 -1.82 -16.86
CA GLU A 66 -0.11 -3.15 -16.92
C GLU A 66 1.24 -3.18 -16.19
N VAL A 67 2.17 -2.35 -16.63
CA VAL A 67 3.51 -2.32 -16.04
C VAL A 67 3.52 -1.89 -14.57
N LEU A 68 2.57 -1.03 -14.16
CA LEU A 68 2.41 -0.69 -12.74
C LEU A 68 1.89 -1.89 -11.94
N GLU A 69 0.92 -2.63 -12.48
CA GLU A 69 0.40 -3.85 -11.87
C GLU A 69 1.42 -4.98 -11.85
N LEU A 70 2.35 -5.06 -12.81
CA LEU A 70 3.46 -6.01 -12.78
C LEU A 70 4.51 -5.62 -11.74
N ILE A 71 4.92 -4.35 -11.72
CA ILE A 71 5.93 -3.85 -10.77
C ILE A 71 5.47 -3.93 -9.31
N ARG A 72 4.17 -3.84 -9.01
CA ARG A 72 3.68 -4.01 -7.62
C ARG A 72 4.09 -5.35 -7.02
N TRP A 73 4.28 -6.37 -7.86
CA TRP A 73 4.67 -7.72 -7.44
C TRP A 73 6.17 -7.85 -7.15
N SER A 74 6.99 -6.85 -7.48
CA SER A 74 8.45 -6.94 -7.36
C SER A 74 8.91 -7.26 -5.94
N GLU A 75 10.02 -7.99 -5.81
CA GLU A 75 10.66 -8.33 -4.54
C GLU A 75 12.05 -7.68 -4.44
N PRO A 76 12.17 -6.43 -3.94
CA PRO A 76 13.46 -5.74 -3.88
C PRO A 76 14.53 -6.43 -3.02
N GLU A 77 14.12 -7.34 -2.13
CA GLU A 77 15.05 -8.12 -1.32
C GLU A 77 15.56 -9.40 -2.03
N ASP A 78 14.99 -9.73 -3.18
CA ASP A 78 15.42 -10.84 -4.03
C ASP A 78 16.08 -10.29 -5.29
N SER A 79 17.42 -10.39 -5.37
CA SER A 79 18.17 -9.90 -6.53
C SER A 79 17.98 -10.73 -7.81
N THR A 80 17.30 -11.87 -7.71
CA THR A 80 16.97 -12.72 -8.86
C THR A 80 15.58 -12.45 -9.41
N TRP A 81 14.76 -11.67 -8.69
CA TRP A 81 13.41 -11.31 -9.12
C TRP A 81 13.44 -10.32 -10.28
N ALA A 82 12.55 -10.53 -11.26
CA ALA A 82 12.23 -9.59 -12.32
C ALA A 82 10.71 -9.60 -12.58
N PRO A 83 10.10 -8.50 -13.03
CA PRO A 83 10.70 -7.18 -13.30
C PRO A 83 10.95 -6.33 -12.03
N GLY A 84 11.74 -5.27 -12.19
CA GLY A 84 12.11 -4.31 -11.14
C GLY A 84 13.59 -4.37 -10.73
N ALA A 85 13.92 -3.67 -9.64
CA ALA A 85 15.27 -3.57 -9.10
C ALA A 85 15.34 -4.10 -7.68
N SER A 86 16.57 -4.31 -7.21
CA SER A 86 16.83 -4.71 -5.82
C SER A 86 17.10 -3.52 -4.89
N GLY A 87 17.03 -3.79 -3.59
CA GLY A 87 17.35 -2.86 -2.51
C GLY A 87 16.51 -1.58 -2.53
N GLN A 88 17.13 -0.48 -2.13
CA GLN A 88 16.44 0.81 -1.99
C GLN A 88 15.82 1.31 -3.31
N ARG A 89 16.50 1.08 -4.44
CA ARG A 89 15.99 1.44 -5.77
C ARG A 89 14.71 0.68 -6.08
N GLY A 90 14.72 -0.64 -5.86
CA GLY A 90 13.53 -1.48 -6.01
C GLY A 90 12.35 -1.01 -5.17
N HIS A 91 12.60 -0.63 -3.92
CA HIS A 91 11.54 -0.08 -3.06
C HIS A 91 10.96 1.22 -3.59
N TRP A 92 11.76 2.13 -4.16
CA TRP A 92 11.23 3.35 -4.77
C TRP A 92 10.38 3.07 -6.01
N ILE A 93 10.82 2.15 -6.86
CA ILE A 93 10.09 1.71 -8.06
C ILE A 93 8.75 1.06 -7.67
N ARG A 94 8.77 0.12 -6.72
CA ARG A 94 7.54 -0.53 -6.23
C ARG A 94 6.61 0.46 -5.55
N LEU A 95 7.14 1.35 -4.72
CA LEU A 95 6.35 2.38 -4.04
C LEU A 95 5.69 3.34 -5.05
N PHE A 96 6.38 3.68 -6.14
CA PHE A 96 5.79 4.46 -7.23
C PHE A 96 4.60 3.74 -7.85
N ALA A 97 4.78 2.47 -8.22
CA ALA A 97 3.71 1.70 -8.82
C ALA A 97 2.49 1.61 -7.92
N CYS A 98 2.68 1.20 -6.66
CA CYS A 98 1.56 1.06 -5.73
C CYS A 98 0.86 2.40 -5.41
N ALA A 99 1.61 3.49 -5.22
CA ALA A 99 1.03 4.80 -4.92
C ALA A 99 0.22 5.35 -6.12
N VAL A 100 0.73 5.18 -7.34
CA VAL A 100 0.04 5.60 -8.57
C VAL A 100 -1.24 4.79 -8.80
N LEU A 101 -1.18 3.46 -8.65
CA LEU A 101 -2.35 2.59 -8.78
C LEU A 101 -3.46 2.99 -7.79
N LEU A 102 -3.14 3.13 -6.50
CA LEU A 102 -4.12 3.51 -5.49
C LEU A 102 -4.65 4.94 -5.67
N ARG A 103 -3.82 5.86 -6.19
CA ARG A 103 -4.27 7.21 -6.52
C ARG A 103 -5.23 7.20 -7.69
N ALA A 104 -4.95 6.43 -8.73
CA ALA A 104 -5.81 6.30 -9.90
C ALA A 104 -7.12 5.59 -9.55
N ASP A 105 -7.08 4.55 -8.72
CA ASP A 105 -8.26 3.82 -8.22
C ASP A 105 -9.24 4.71 -7.46
N ALA A 106 -8.78 5.82 -6.88
CA ALA A 106 -9.65 6.80 -6.23
C ALA A 106 -10.42 7.71 -7.21
N GLU A 107 -10.11 7.68 -8.52
CA GLU A 107 -10.79 8.48 -9.52
C GLU A 107 -12.06 7.76 -10.03
N PRO A 108 -13.24 8.41 -10.04
CA PRO A 108 -14.49 7.76 -10.47
C PRO A 108 -14.44 7.17 -11.89
N ALA A 109 -13.67 7.79 -12.78
CA ALA A 109 -13.51 7.29 -14.16
C ALA A 109 -12.71 5.97 -14.26
N ASN A 110 -12.15 5.48 -13.14
CA ASN A 110 -11.45 4.21 -13.04
C ASN A 110 -12.23 3.13 -12.26
N GLU A 111 -13.50 3.38 -11.92
CA GLU A 111 -14.30 2.42 -11.18
C GLU A 111 -14.35 1.05 -11.90
N GLY A 112 -13.95 -0.01 -11.20
CA GLY A 112 -13.92 -1.38 -11.74
C GLY A 112 -12.70 -1.71 -12.62
N TYR A 113 -11.73 -0.80 -12.79
CA TYR A 113 -10.54 -1.04 -13.62
C TYR A 113 -9.39 -1.71 -12.86
N PHE A 114 -9.39 -1.69 -11.54
CA PHE A 114 -8.29 -2.20 -10.72
C PHE A 114 -8.72 -3.43 -9.91
N THR A 115 -7.79 -4.36 -9.73
CA THR A 115 -7.95 -5.53 -8.86
C THR A 115 -6.69 -5.73 -8.02
N GLY A 116 -6.76 -6.49 -6.92
CA GLY A 116 -5.60 -6.77 -6.07
C GLY A 116 -5.16 -5.58 -5.21
N GLN A 117 -6.12 -4.77 -4.74
CA GLN A 117 -5.82 -3.66 -3.82
C GLN A 117 -5.18 -4.17 -2.51
N ASP A 118 -5.62 -5.30 -1.99
CA ASP A 118 -5.01 -6.03 -0.86
C ASP A 118 -3.48 -6.14 -0.97
N SER A 119 -2.99 -6.58 -2.13
CA SER A 119 -1.56 -6.75 -2.42
C SER A 119 -0.90 -5.41 -2.68
N THR A 120 -1.60 -4.50 -3.36
CA THR A 120 -1.08 -3.15 -3.65
C THR A 120 -0.82 -2.36 -2.35
N ILE A 121 -1.72 -2.46 -1.38
CA ILE A 121 -1.64 -1.79 -0.08
C ILE A 121 -0.45 -2.33 0.72
N VAL A 122 -0.30 -3.65 0.85
CA VAL A 122 0.78 -4.21 1.68
C VAL A 122 2.17 -3.94 1.10
N MET A 123 2.29 -3.96 -0.24
CA MET A 123 3.55 -3.69 -0.92
C MET A 123 3.94 -2.20 -0.83
N LEU A 124 2.95 -1.30 -0.81
CA LEU A 124 3.15 0.12 -0.48
C LEU A 124 3.70 0.27 0.94
N VAL A 125 3.04 -0.34 1.94
CA VAL A 125 3.43 -0.24 3.36
C VAL A 125 4.83 -0.79 3.57
N ASP A 126 5.14 -1.98 3.05
CA ASP A 126 6.44 -2.61 3.18
C ASP A 126 7.56 -1.70 2.64
N SER A 127 7.36 -1.16 1.44
CA SER A 127 8.35 -0.27 0.81
C SER A 127 8.48 1.05 1.57
N ALA A 128 7.36 1.65 1.99
CA ALA A 128 7.39 2.92 2.71
C ALA A 128 8.13 2.82 4.05
N ILE A 129 7.95 1.71 4.78
CA ILE A 129 8.67 1.44 6.03
C ILE A 129 10.17 1.26 5.78
N LYS A 130 10.55 0.47 4.76
CA LYS A 130 11.97 0.25 4.41
C LYS A 130 12.68 1.51 3.91
N LEU A 131 11.94 2.45 3.33
CA LEU A 131 12.43 3.76 2.89
C LEU A 131 12.48 4.82 4.02
N GLY A 132 12.02 4.49 5.22
CA GLY A 132 12.18 5.28 6.44
C GLY A 132 10.98 6.15 6.84
N ASP A 133 11.07 6.75 8.04
CA ASP A 133 9.95 7.40 8.74
C ASP A 133 9.24 8.50 7.95
N ARG A 134 9.99 9.28 7.14
CA ARG A 134 9.40 10.32 6.28
C ARG A 134 8.45 9.70 5.25
N THR A 135 8.88 8.62 4.62
CA THR A 135 8.11 7.91 3.61
C THR A 135 6.94 7.16 4.24
N ALA A 136 7.17 6.47 5.36
CA ALA A 136 6.11 5.83 6.14
C ALA A 136 5.04 6.84 6.64
N THR A 137 5.44 8.05 7.03
CA THR A 137 4.50 9.11 7.42
C THR A 137 3.64 9.58 6.25
N ALA A 138 4.24 9.79 5.08
CA ALA A 138 3.49 10.16 3.88
C ALA A 138 2.56 9.02 3.41
N ALA A 139 2.99 7.77 3.53
CA ALA A 139 2.15 6.60 3.28
C ALA A 139 0.95 6.56 4.23
N LEU A 140 1.16 6.85 5.51
CA LEU A 140 0.07 6.93 6.49
C LEU A 140 -0.96 7.99 6.08
N GLN A 141 -0.50 9.19 5.75
CA GLN A 141 -1.36 10.28 5.27
C GLN A 141 -2.15 9.89 4.02
N PHE A 142 -1.49 9.22 3.09
CA PHE A 142 -2.08 8.77 1.84
C PHE A 142 -3.16 7.70 2.05
N LEU A 143 -2.89 6.67 2.87
CA LEU A 143 -3.87 5.62 3.16
C LEU A 143 -5.04 6.14 4.00
N CYS A 144 -4.80 7.05 4.95
CA CYS A 144 -5.88 7.71 5.68
C CYS A 144 -6.77 8.52 4.73
N TRP A 145 -6.19 9.25 3.78
CA TRP A 145 -6.98 9.96 2.76
C TRP A 145 -7.78 8.98 1.91
N ARG A 146 -7.16 7.90 1.42
CA ARG A 146 -7.83 6.93 0.55
C ARG A 146 -9.03 6.26 1.25
N MET A 147 -8.93 6.01 2.55
CA MET A 147 -10.02 5.47 3.37
C MET A 147 -11.19 6.44 3.56
N LEU A 148 -10.95 7.76 3.43
CA LEU A 148 -11.95 8.82 3.55
C LEU A 148 -12.52 9.30 2.20
N ALA A 149 -11.77 9.12 1.10
CA ALA A 149 -12.03 9.80 -0.17
C ALA A 149 -13.19 9.24 -1.02
N GLY A 150 -13.81 8.11 -0.65
CA GLY A 150 -14.90 7.53 -1.41
C GLY A 150 -15.31 6.14 -0.93
N PRO A 151 -16.29 5.50 -1.59
CA PRO A 151 -16.64 4.14 -1.28
C PRO A 151 -15.42 3.23 -1.49
N LEU A 152 -15.12 2.45 -0.48
CA LEU A 152 -14.28 1.28 -0.59
C LEU A 152 -15.22 0.09 -0.64
N TYR A 153 -14.86 -0.97 -1.36
CA TYR A 153 -15.51 -2.25 -1.11
C TYR A 153 -15.19 -2.68 0.33
N ASP A 154 -16.14 -3.36 0.99
CA ASP A 154 -16.01 -3.69 2.41
C ASP A 154 -14.74 -4.52 2.71
N TRP A 155 -14.34 -5.41 1.78
CA TRP A 155 -13.12 -6.20 1.90
C TRP A 155 -11.84 -5.37 1.79
N ASP A 156 -11.82 -4.28 1.01
CA ASP A 156 -10.66 -3.38 0.92
C ASP A 156 -10.47 -2.59 2.21
N ARG A 157 -11.58 -2.18 2.82
CA ARG A 157 -11.59 -1.37 4.05
C ARG A 157 -10.81 -2.04 5.18
N SER A 158 -10.92 -3.36 5.31
CA SER A 158 -10.15 -4.15 6.28
C SER A 158 -8.64 -4.09 6.03
N HIS A 159 -8.22 -4.19 4.77
CA HIS A 159 -6.81 -4.10 4.37
C HIS A 159 -6.25 -2.69 4.64
N PHE A 160 -6.99 -1.64 4.30
CA PHE A 160 -6.60 -0.26 4.64
C PHE A 160 -6.45 -0.08 6.15
N ALA A 161 -7.41 -0.56 6.94
CA ALA A 161 -7.39 -0.40 8.38
C ALA A 161 -6.16 -1.09 9.01
N VAL A 162 -5.84 -2.33 8.60
CA VAL A 162 -4.65 -3.03 9.11
C VAL A 162 -3.35 -2.37 8.62
N ALA A 163 -3.28 -1.91 7.38
CA ALA A 163 -2.12 -1.17 6.87
C ALA A 163 -1.85 0.12 7.65
N ILE A 164 -2.90 0.88 7.97
CA ILE A 164 -2.80 2.09 8.80
C ILE A 164 -2.32 1.72 10.20
N LEU A 165 -2.85 0.65 10.82
CA LEU A 165 -2.36 0.16 12.12
C LEU A 165 -0.86 -0.18 12.09
N ILE A 166 -0.39 -0.87 11.04
CA ILE A 166 1.03 -1.21 10.86
C ILE A 166 1.88 0.07 10.82
N LEU A 167 1.49 1.06 10.02
CA LEU A 167 2.22 2.33 9.90
C LEU A 167 2.20 3.15 11.20
N LEU A 168 1.07 3.16 11.93
CA LEU A 168 0.99 3.84 13.23
C LEU A 168 1.99 3.23 14.21
N VAL A 169 2.02 1.90 14.32
CA VAL A 169 2.94 1.23 15.25
C VAL A 169 4.39 1.36 14.79
N SER A 170 4.68 1.26 13.48
CA SER A 170 6.03 1.43 12.96
C SER A 170 6.59 2.83 13.24
N LEU A 171 5.73 3.85 13.21
CA LEU A 171 6.06 5.24 13.54
C LEU A 171 5.99 5.56 15.03
N GLY A 172 5.68 4.58 15.88
CA GLY A 172 5.54 4.78 17.33
C GLY A 172 4.35 5.67 17.73
N LYS A 173 3.37 5.88 16.84
CA LYS A 173 2.16 6.66 17.11
C LYS A 173 1.15 5.80 17.87
N ARG A 174 0.63 6.32 18.98
CA ARG A 174 -0.21 5.56 19.93
C ARG A 174 -1.49 6.31 20.30
N ASP A 175 -2.29 6.64 19.30
CA ASP A 175 -3.61 7.21 19.56
C ASP A 175 -4.64 6.09 19.82
N THR A 176 -5.05 5.93 21.07
CA THR A 176 -5.94 4.83 21.48
C THR A 176 -7.31 4.92 20.81
N GLY A 177 -7.82 6.12 20.56
CA GLY A 177 -9.11 6.33 19.88
C GLY A 177 -9.09 5.83 18.44
N THR A 178 -8.07 6.23 17.69
CA THR A 178 -7.83 5.78 16.32
C THR A 178 -7.55 4.29 16.25
N VAL A 179 -6.72 3.76 17.15
CA VAL A 179 -6.42 2.31 17.17
C VAL A 179 -7.70 1.51 17.37
N LYS A 180 -8.56 1.92 18.30
CA LYS A 180 -9.86 1.27 18.52
C LYS A 180 -10.73 1.34 17.26
N PHE A 181 -10.86 2.52 16.66
CA PHE A 181 -11.61 2.72 15.42
C PHE A 181 -11.10 1.81 14.29
N LEU A 182 -9.78 1.73 14.08
CA LEU A 182 -9.19 0.90 13.02
C LEU A 182 -9.36 -0.60 13.29
N VAL A 183 -9.34 -1.04 14.55
CA VAL A 183 -9.63 -2.44 14.91
C VAL A 183 -11.09 -2.80 14.59
N GLU A 184 -12.02 -1.89 14.87
CA GLU A 184 -13.43 -2.06 14.54
C GLU A 184 -13.64 -2.11 13.02
N GLU A 185 -13.02 -1.20 12.26
CA GLU A 185 -13.08 -1.18 10.80
C GLU A 185 -12.44 -2.43 10.18
N ALA A 186 -11.31 -2.89 10.70
CA ALA A 186 -10.64 -4.11 10.22
C ALA A 186 -11.44 -5.39 10.51
N SER A 187 -12.32 -5.37 11.51
CA SER A 187 -13.17 -6.50 11.88
C SER A 187 -14.55 -6.43 11.24
N ARG A 188 -14.85 -5.37 10.49
CA ARG A 188 -16.16 -5.16 9.89
C ARG A 188 -16.39 -6.28 8.86
N ASP A 189 -17.49 -7.00 9.01
CA ASP A 189 -17.95 -8.02 8.07
C ASP A 189 -17.11 -9.31 7.98
N HIS A 190 -16.11 -9.48 8.85
CA HIS A 190 -15.32 -10.72 8.95
C HIS A 190 -15.69 -11.54 10.19
N THR A 191 -16.35 -12.68 9.96
CA THR A 191 -16.58 -13.69 11.00
C THR A 191 -15.29 -14.41 11.38
N ASP A 192 -14.40 -14.60 10.41
CA ASP A 192 -13.05 -15.15 10.59
C ASP A 192 -12.00 -14.16 10.07
N MET A 193 -11.20 -13.62 10.99
CA MET A 193 -10.14 -12.66 10.66
C MET A 193 -8.94 -13.33 9.98
N SER A 194 -8.74 -14.62 10.19
CA SER A 194 -7.64 -15.34 9.55
C SER A 194 -7.84 -15.42 8.03
N ALA A 195 -9.09 -15.44 7.58
CA ALA A 195 -9.46 -15.43 6.17
C ALA A 195 -9.11 -14.12 5.45
N ILE A 196 -8.97 -12.99 6.16
CA ILE A 196 -8.71 -11.67 5.56
C ILE A 196 -7.47 -11.71 4.67
N PHE A 197 -6.41 -12.38 5.11
CA PHE A 197 -5.16 -12.46 4.35
C PHE A 197 -4.90 -13.82 3.72
N THR A 198 -5.72 -14.83 3.98
CA THR A 198 -5.41 -16.21 3.55
C THR A 198 -5.47 -16.33 2.03
N ASP A 199 -6.44 -15.68 1.39
CA ASP A 199 -6.63 -15.73 -0.06
C ASP A 199 -5.85 -14.62 -0.81
N CYS A 200 -5.09 -13.79 -0.09
CA CYS A 200 -4.26 -12.74 -0.67
C CYS A 200 -2.98 -13.32 -1.29
N GLN A 201 -2.64 -12.92 -2.51
CA GLN A 201 -1.39 -13.34 -3.17
C GLN A 201 -0.13 -12.92 -2.39
N LYS A 202 -0.20 -11.85 -1.60
CA LYS A 202 0.87 -11.38 -0.69
C LYS A 202 0.57 -11.67 0.79
N SER A 203 -0.15 -12.76 1.07
CA SER A 203 -0.47 -13.24 2.43
C SER A 203 0.76 -13.32 3.34
N LYS A 204 1.89 -13.83 2.83
CA LYS A 204 3.17 -13.91 3.58
C LYS A 204 3.70 -12.54 4.00
N THR A 205 3.58 -11.53 3.13
CA THR A 205 3.99 -10.15 3.44
C THR A 205 3.09 -9.56 4.51
N TRP A 206 1.77 -9.76 4.39
CA TRP A 206 0.80 -9.36 5.42
C TRP A 206 1.10 -9.99 6.77
N GLN A 207 1.33 -11.31 6.81
CA GLN A 207 1.70 -12.03 8.02
C GLN A 207 3.00 -11.50 8.62
N THR A 208 4.04 -11.31 7.79
CA THR A 208 5.34 -10.80 8.24
C THR A 208 5.22 -9.42 8.88
N LEU A 209 4.54 -8.48 8.22
CA LEU A 209 4.36 -7.13 8.76
C LEU A 209 3.46 -7.12 10.00
N THR A 210 2.38 -7.89 10.00
CA THR A 210 1.47 -8.02 11.14
C THR A 210 2.19 -8.60 12.36
N CYS A 211 2.94 -9.68 12.19
CA CYS A 211 3.74 -10.27 13.27
C CYS A 211 4.76 -9.25 13.80
N LYS A 212 5.57 -8.68 12.92
CA LYS A 212 6.62 -7.73 13.29
C LYS A 212 6.09 -6.49 14.00
N PHE A 213 5.06 -5.86 13.44
CA PHE A 213 4.61 -4.55 13.92
C PHE A 213 3.43 -4.62 14.88
N LEU A 214 2.51 -5.56 14.75
CA LEU A 214 1.32 -5.59 15.61
C LEU A 214 1.48 -6.59 16.78
N THR A 215 2.11 -7.74 16.57
CA THR A 215 2.25 -8.79 17.60
C THR A 215 3.54 -8.63 18.45
N GLU A 216 4.69 -8.52 17.79
CA GLU A 216 6.01 -8.59 18.44
C GLU A 216 6.53 -7.22 18.91
N SER A 217 6.03 -6.14 18.30
CA SER A 217 6.47 -4.79 18.63
C SER A 217 6.25 -4.45 20.10
N LYS A 218 7.24 -3.76 20.69
CA LYS A 218 7.13 -3.14 22.03
C LYS A 218 6.21 -1.93 22.02
N SER A 219 5.90 -1.39 20.84
CA SER A 219 4.99 -0.26 20.68
C SER A 219 3.53 -0.65 20.57
N SER A 220 3.23 -1.94 20.39
CA SER A 220 1.87 -2.46 20.40
C SER A 220 1.31 -2.62 21.81
N THR A 221 0.06 -2.23 21.99
CA THR A 221 -0.69 -2.49 23.22
C THR A 221 -1.11 -3.96 23.29
N SER A 222 -1.40 -4.47 24.50
CA SER A 222 -1.89 -5.85 24.66
C SER A 222 -3.15 -6.13 23.86
N ALA A 223 -4.07 -5.16 23.77
CA ALA A 223 -5.29 -5.28 22.96
C ALA A 223 -4.97 -5.42 21.46
N LEU A 224 -4.02 -4.64 20.94
CA LEU A 224 -3.61 -4.73 19.54
C LEU A 224 -2.90 -6.05 19.24
N LYS A 225 -2.10 -6.57 20.18
CA LYS A 225 -1.47 -7.90 20.06
C LYS A 225 -2.51 -9.01 20.00
N GLN A 226 -3.50 -8.99 20.89
CA GLN A 226 -4.59 -9.97 20.90
C GLN A 226 -5.42 -9.91 19.62
N PHE A 227 -5.68 -8.70 19.12
CA PHE A 227 -6.32 -8.51 17.83
C PHE A 227 -5.48 -9.13 16.69
N ALA A 228 -4.19 -8.81 16.63
CA ALA A 228 -3.31 -9.26 15.57
C ALA A 228 -3.07 -10.77 15.55
N GLN A 229 -3.11 -11.42 16.71
CA GLN A 229 -3.02 -12.89 16.81
C GLN A 229 -4.14 -13.61 16.05
N ARG A 230 -5.28 -12.95 15.81
CA ARG A 230 -6.40 -13.52 15.05
C ARG A 230 -6.12 -13.66 13.55
N PHE A 231 -5.09 -12.98 13.03
CA PHE A 231 -4.66 -13.10 11.63
C PHE A 231 -3.66 -14.23 11.39
N VAL A 232 -3.01 -14.72 12.45
CA VAL A 232 -2.03 -15.78 12.35
C VAL A 232 -2.82 -17.10 12.31
N PRO A 233 -2.70 -17.90 11.24
CA PRO A 233 -3.31 -19.22 11.21
C PRO A 233 -2.88 -19.99 12.46
N ALA A 234 -3.81 -20.67 13.12
CA ALA A 234 -3.42 -21.62 14.16
C ALA A 234 -2.38 -22.56 13.53
N ALA A 235 -1.20 -22.67 14.14
CA ALA A 235 -0.21 -23.63 13.67
C ALA A 235 -0.91 -24.99 13.57
N GLU A 236 -0.88 -25.61 12.40
CA GLU A 236 -1.39 -26.97 12.23
C GLU A 236 -0.70 -27.84 13.28
N ALA A 237 -1.48 -28.27 14.28
CA ALA A 237 -1.03 -29.08 15.41
C ALA A 237 -1.00 -30.56 15.03
#